data_AF-A0A957QUW5-F1
#
_entry.id   AF-A0A957QUW5-F1
#
_cell.length_a   1.000
_cell.length_b   1.000
_cell.length_c   1.000
_cell.angle_alpha   90.00
_cell.angle_beta   90.00
_cell.angle_gamma   90.00
#
_symmetry.space_group_name_H-M   'P 1'
#
loop_
_entity.id
_entity.type
_entity.pdbx_description
1 polymer ?
#
loop_
_entity_poly.entity_id
_entity_poly.type
_entity_poly.pdbx_seq_one_letter_code
_entity_poly.pdbx_strand_id
1 'polypeptide(L)'
;LPSPRSINPDLPVVVEELLLSLLAKDPAARIQSAALLAQAIHAAQQVLCNQATAVPTPLPSKPARRVDQPAPLRTPVAATASHGMNWRSLLLAVSGIATVAAITAELLLHL
;
A
#
# COMPACT_ATOMS: atom_id res chain seq x y z
N LEU A 1 -17.38 -0.06 12.93
CA LEU A 1 -16.91 -0.02 11.52
C LEU A 1 -17.13 -1.41 10.94
N PRO A 2 -17.59 -1.55 9.68
CA PRO A 2 -17.61 -2.85 9.03
C PRO A 2 -16.20 -3.44 8.98
N SER A 3 -16.08 -4.77 9.04
CA SER A 3 -14.79 -5.45 8.90
C SER A 3 -14.23 -5.16 7.49
N PRO A 4 -12.94 -4.81 7.34
CA PRO A 4 -12.31 -4.67 6.03
C PRO A 4 -12.51 -5.88 5.11
N ARG A 5 -12.56 -7.09 5.67
CA ARG A 5 -12.80 -8.33 4.91
C ARG A 5 -14.24 -8.49 4.42
N SER A 6 -15.20 -7.75 4.99
CA SER A 6 -16.54 -7.70 4.41
C SER A 6 -16.56 -6.95 3.07
N ILE A 7 -15.54 -6.12 2.80
CA ILE A 7 -15.38 -5.39 1.54
C ILE A 7 -14.47 -6.17 0.59
N ASN A 8 -13.36 -6.72 1.10
CA ASN A 8 -12.44 -7.56 0.33
C ASN A 8 -12.15 -8.87 1.08
N PRO A 9 -12.84 -9.98 0.77
CA PRO A 9 -12.68 -11.25 1.49
C PRO A 9 -11.28 -11.87 1.32
N ASP A 10 -10.59 -11.55 0.22
CA ASP A 10 -9.23 -12.01 -0.10
C ASP A 10 -8.15 -11.22 0.66
N LEU A 11 -8.53 -10.20 1.44
CA LEU A 11 -7.59 -9.45 2.26
C LEU A 11 -6.96 -10.38 3.32
N PRO A 12 -5.62 -10.46 3.38
CA PRO A 12 -4.94 -11.27 4.39
C PRO A 12 -5.22 -10.78 5.81
N VAL A 13 -5.39 -11.72 6.75
CA VAL A 13 -5.71 -11.42 8.17
C VAL A 13 -4.71 -10.43 8.78
N VAL A 14 -3.42 -10.63 8.55
CA VAL A 14 -2.36 -9.74 9.07
C VAL A 14 -2.51 -8.28 8.61
N VAL A 15 -3.08 -8.07 7.41
CA VAL A 15 -3.32 -6.73 6.87
C VAL A 15 -4.60 -6.14 7.49
N GLU A 16 -5.64 -6.95 7.70
CA GLU A 16 -6.84 -6.51 8.40
C GLU A 16 -6.54 -6.04 9.82
N GLU A 17 -5.76 -6.81 10.59
CA GLU A 17 -5.37 -6.46 11.95
C GLU A 17 -4.59 -5.14 12.00
N LEU A 18 -3.64 -4.95 11.08
CA LEU A 18 -2.89 -3.71 10.95
C LEU A 18 -3.82 -2.52 10.65
N LEU A 19 -4.76 -2.69 9.71
CA LEU A 19 -5.74 -1.65 9.36
C LEU A 19 -6.65 -1.30 10.54
N LEU A 20 -7.11 -2.30 11.31
CA LEU A 20 -7.96 -2.06 12.48
C LEU A 20 -7.21 -1.32 13.59
N SER A 21 -5.92 -1.59 13.81
CA SER A 21 -5.09 -0.83 14.74
C SER A 21 -4.92 0.63 14.30
N LEU A 22 -4.68 0.87 13.01
CA LEU A 22 -4.55 2.22 12.47
C LEU A 22 -5.84 3.05 12.56
N LEU A 23 -6.98 2.38 12.35
CA LEU A 23 -8.31 3.00 12.38
C LEU A 23 -8.97 2.95 13.77
N ALA A 24 -8.22 2.60 14.82
CA ALA A 24 -8.74 2.55 16.18
C ALA A 24 -9.31 3.91 16.60
N LYS A 25 -10.44 3.90 17.33
CA LYS A 25 -11.08 5.15 17.76
C LYS A 25 -10.25 5.87 18.83
N ASP A 26 -9.70 5.10 19.76
CA ASP A 26 -8.79 5.60 20.79
C ASP A 26 -7.40 5.85 20.17
N PRO A 27 -6.86 7.08 20.23
CA PRO A 27 -5.51 7.36 19.75
C PRO A 27 -4.43 6.55 20.47
N ALA A 28 -4.60 6.19 21.75
CA ALA A 28 -3.62 5.41 22.48
C ALA A 28 -3.53 3.94 22.01
N ALA A 29 -4.60 3.44 21.36
CA ALA A 29 -4.65 2.11 20.79
C ALA A 29 -4.08 2.05 19.35
N ARG A 30 -3.70 3.19 18.78
CA ARG A 30 -3.09 3.26 17.45
C ARG A 30 -1.59 3.01 17.51
N ILE A 31 -1.00 2.85 16.35
CA ILE A 31 0.46 2.87 16.21
C ILE A 31 0.95 4.30 16.45
N GLN A 32 1.73 4.47 17.52
CA GLN A 32 2.07 5.77 18.10
C GLN A 32 3.06 6.62 17.27
N SER A 33 3.70 6.04 16.25
CA SER A 33 4.64 6.77 15.41
C SER A 33 4.74 6.20 14.01
N ALA A 34 5.15 7.04 13.06
CA ALA A 34 5.40 6.63 11.68
C ALA A 34 6.51 5.57 11.58
N ALA A 35 7.53 5.62 12.45
CA ALA A 35 8.60 4.64 12.49
C ALA A 35 8.08 3.25 12.90
N LEU A 36 7.22 3.19 13.92
CA LEU A 36 6.58 1.93 14.33
C LEU A 36 5.63 1.42 13.25
N LEU A 37 4.95 2.31 12.53
CA LEU A 37 4.11 1.92 11.41
C LEU A 37 4.92 1.28 10.28
N ALA A 38 6.06 1.88 9.90
CA ALA A 38 6.94 1.31 8.89
C ALA A 38 7.42 -0.10 9.29
N GLN A 39 7.78 -0.29 10.57
CA GLN A 39 8.17 -1.61 11.09
C GLN A 39 7.01 -2.62 11.01
N ALA A 40 5.79 -2.21 11.39
CA ALA A 40 4.62 -3.06 11.34
C ALA A 40 4.26 -3.49 9.90
N ILE A 41 4.39 -2.57 8.93
CA ILE A 41 4.20 -2.87 7.50
C ILE A 41 5.24 -3.88 7.01
N HIS A 42 6.52 -3.68 7.36
CA HIS A 42 7.58 -4.61 7.00
C HIS A 42 7.37 -6.01 7.59
N ALA A 43 6.96 -6.09 8.86
CA ALA A 43 6.65 -7.35 9.51
C ALA A 43 5.48 -8.07 8.82
N ALA A 44 4.40 -7.34 8.49
CA ALA A 44 3.26 -7.89 7.76
C ALA A 44 3.69 -8.42 6.37
N GLN A 45 4.55 -7.69 5.66
CA GLN A 45 5.09 -8.13 4.37
C GLN A 45 5.89 -9.43 4.48
N GLN A 46 6.74 -9.57 5.50
CA GLN A 46 7.51 -10.81 5.72
C GLN A 46 6.59 -12.01 5.95
N VAL A 47 5.52 -11.84 6.74
CA VAL A 47 4.52 -12.89 6.97
C VAL A 47 3.82 -13.29 5.66
N LEU A 48 3.51 -12.33 4.79
CA LEU A 48 2.91 -12.62 3.48
C LEU A 48 3.89 -13.38 2.56
N CYS A 49 5.15 -12.97 2.51
CA CYS A 49 6.18 -13.63 1.72
C CYS A 49 6.42 -15.08 2.16
N ASN A 50 6.41 -15.34 3.47
CA ASN A 50 6.59 -16.68 4.04
C ASN A 50 5.37 -17.59 3.80
N GLN A 51 4.17 -17.03 3.73
CA GLN A 51 2.96 -17.80 3.40
C GLN A 51 2.87 -18.19 1.93
N ALA A 52 3.49 -17.42 1.02
CA ALA A 52 3.53 -17.73 -0.41
C ALA A 52 4.39 -18.97 -0.74
N THR A 53 5.18 -19.48 0.20
CA THR A 53 6.11 -20.60 -0.01
C THR A 53 5.52 -21.98 0.35
N ALA A 54 4.26 -22.04 0.81
CA ALA A 54 3.60 -23.29 1.18
C ALA A 54 3.12 -24.08 -0.06
N VAL A 55 3.98 -25.01 -0.52
CA VAL A 55 3.72 -26.28 -1.25
C VAL A 55 2.98 -26.18 -2.60
N PRO A 56 3.64 -26.51 -3.74
CA PRO A 56 2.94 -26.72 -5.00
C PRO A 56 2.13 -28.03 -4.92
N THR A 57 0.81 -27.92 -4.89
CA THR A 57 -0.07 -29.05 -5.23
C THR A 57 0.20 -29.41 -6.70
N PRO A 58 0.58 -30.66 -7.04
CA PRO A 58 0.68 -31.06 -8.43
C PRO A 58 -0.71 -30.98 -9.05
N LEU A 59 -0.88 -30.05 -9.99
CA LEU A 59 -2.13 -29.96 -10.76
C LEU A 59 -2.24 -31.20 -11.66
N PRO A 60 -3.39 -31.90 -11.69
CA PRO A 60 -3.63 -32.92 -12.71
C PRO A 60 -3.64 -32.26 -14.10
N SER A 61 -2.75 -32.73 -14.97
CA SER A 61 -2.61 -32.28 -16.35
C SER A 61 -3.91 -32.46 -17.13
N LYS A 62 -4.62 -31.34 -17.36
CA LYS A 62 -5.80 -31.31 -18.23
C LYS A 62 -5.34 -31.57 -19.68
N PRO A 63 -5.94 -32.53 -20.41
CA PRO A 63 -5.51 -32.87 -21.76
C PRO A 63 -5.62 -31.68 -22.72
N ALA A 64 -4.65 -31.63 -23.63
CA ALA A 64 -4.39 -30.55 -24.57
C ALA A 64 -5.64 -30.08 -25.32
N ARG A 65 -5.84 -28.75 -25.30
CA ARG A 65 -6.85 -28.03 -26.08
C ARG A 65 -6.53 -28.20 -27.58
N ARG A 66 -7.50 -28.70 -28.33
CA ARG A 66 -7.48 -28.87 -29.80
C ARG A 66 -7.00 -27.57 -30.49
N VAL A 67 -5.99 -27.72 -31.34
CA VAL A 67 -5.43 -26.67 -32.21
C VAL A 67 -6.37 -26.52 -33.40
N ASP A 68 -7.47 -25.78 -33.24
CA ASP A 68 -8.36 -25.38 -34.36
C ASP A 68 -9.22 -24.16 -33.99
N GLN A 69 -8.58 -23.06 -33.60
CA GLN A 69 -9.28 -21.77 -33.48
C GLN A 69 -8.54 -20.70 -34.29
N PRO A 70 -9.06 -20.30 -35.47
CA PRO A 70 -8.54 -19.17 -36.23
C PRO A 70 -8.75 -17.88 -35.45
N ALA A 71 -7.68 -17.07 -35.34
CA ALA A 71 -7.63 -15.85 -34.55
C ALA A 71 -8.50 -14.73 -35.14
N PRO A 72 -9.34 -14.05 -34.34
CA PRO A 72 -9.81 -12.71 -34.70
C PRO A 72 -8.73 -11.68 -34.37
N LEU A 73 -8.44 -10.83 -35.36
CA LEU A 73 -7.52 -9.69 -35.30
C LEU A 73 -7.83 -8.79 -34.09
N ARG A 74 -6.90 -8.68 -33.15
CA ARG A 74 -6.97 -7.70 -32.06
C ARG A 74 -6.38 -6.37 -32.55
N THR A 75 -7.21 -5.33 -32.59
CA THR A 75 -6.74 -3.94 -32.71
C THR A 75 -6.03 -3.52 -31.42
N PRO A 76 -4.92 -2.76 -31.49
CA PRO A 76 -4.25 -2.25 -30.30
C PRO A 76 -5.09 -1.12 -29.68
N VAL A 77 -5.64 -1.36 -28.48
CA VAL A 77 -6.14 -0.29 -27.61
C VAL A 77 -4.94 0.49 -27.09
N ALA A 78 -4.94 1.79 -27.38
CA ALA A 78 -3.93 2.74 -26.95
C ALA A 78 -3.84 2.78 -25.41
N ALA A 79 -2.65 2.50 -24.89
CA ALA A 79 -2.31 2.71 -23.50
C ALA A 79 -2.25 4.22 -23.22
N THR A 80 -3.22 4.73 -22.46
CA THR A 80 -3.22 6.13 -22.01
C THR A 80 -2.21 6.33 -20.89
N ALA A 81 -1.14 7.03 -21.25
CA ALA A 81 -0.34 7.97 -20.46
C ALA A 81 -0.21 7.74 -18.93
N SER A 82 0.96 7.22 -18.55
CA SER A 82 1.55 7.38 -17.21
C SER A 82 1.76 8.87 -16.90
N HIS A 83 0.98 9.40 -15.96
CA HIS A 83 1.12 10.77 -15.46
C HIS A 83 2.40 10.89 -14.63
N GLY A 84 3.46 11.42 -15.23
CA GLY A 84 4.76 11.61 -14.60
C GLY A 84 4.68 12.60 -13.43
N MET A 85 5.02 12.12 -12.25
CA MET A 85 5.15 12.90 -11.02
C MET A 85 6.19 14.02 -11.22
N ASN A 86 5.77 15.27 -11.18
CA ASN A 86 6.65 16.43 -11.34
C ASN A 86 7.39 16.75 -10.03
N TRP A 87 8.69 16.41 -9.97
CA TRP A 87 9.61 16.70 -8.85
C TRP A 87 9.61 18.16 -8.35
N ARG A 88 9.19 19.10 -9.20
CA ARG A 88 9.01 20.52 -8.85
C ARG A 88 7.88 20.72 -7.83
N SER A 89 6.82 19.91 -7.88
CA SER A 89 5.75 19.91 -6.86
C SER A 89 6.25 19.37 -5.53
N LEU A 90 7.19 18.42 -5.56
CA LEU A 90 7.81 17.84 -4.38
C LEU A 90 8.70 18.87 -3.66
N LEU A 91 9.40 19.74 -4.40
CA LEU A 91 10.15 20.86 -3.83
C LEU A 91 9.26 21.96 -3.22
N LEU A 92 8.10 22.24 -3.82
CA LEU A 92 7.16 23.21 -3.27
C LEU A 92 6.51 22.73 -1.96
N ALA A 93 6.27 21.42 -1.80
CA ALA A 93 5.70 20.85 -0.59
C ALA A 93 6.64 20.94 0.64
N VAL A 94 7.96 20.91 0.45
CA VAL A 94 8.94 20.97 1.55
C VAL A 94 9.18 22.40 2.05
N SER A 95 8.89 23.41 1.24
CA SER A 95 9.13 24.83 1.57
C SER A 95 8.34 25.34 2.80
N GLY A 96 7.13 24.80 3.03
CA GLY A 96 6.26 25.26 4.12
C GLY A 96 6.75 24.95 5.54
N ILE A 97 7.65 23.97 5.71
CA ILE A 97 8.10 23.53 7.05
C ILE A 97 9.18 24.48 7.62
N ALA A 98 9.97 25.13 6.76
CA ALA A 98 11.07 25.99 7.20
C ALA A 98 10.59 27.31 7.83
N THR A 99 9.45 27.86 7.38
CA THR A 99 8.94 29.15 7.89
C THR A 99 8.37 29.03 9.31
N VAL A 100 7.72 27.90 9.63
CA VAL A 100 7.17 27.66 10.97
C VAL A 100 8.28 27.56 12.02
N ALA A 101 9.38 26.86 11.70
CA ALA A 101 10.50 26.69 12.62
C ALA A 101 11.20 28.01 12.97
N ALA A 102 11.38 28.91 12.00
CA ALA A 102 12.02 30.21 12.21
C ALA A 102 11.17 31.11 13.12
N ILE A 103 9.85 31.15 12.92
CA ILE A 103 8.93 31.98 13.71
C ILE A 103 8.86 31.48 15.16
N THR A 104 8.89 30.17 15.40
CA THR A 104 8.94 29.63 16.77
C THR A 104 10.24 29.93 17.49
N ALA A 105 11.38 29.96 16.79
CA ALA A 105 12.67 30.27 17.40
C ALA A 105 12.77 31.76 17.77
N GLU A 106 12.23 32.65 16.93
CA GLU A 106 12.26 34.09 17.17
C GLU A 106 11.34 34.49 18.35
N LEU A 107 10.17 33.86 18.48
CA LEU A 107 9.25 34.10 19.59
C LEU A 107 9.84 33.68 20.95
N LEU A 108 10.72 32.67 20.97
CA LEU A 108 11.34 32.14 22.18
C LEU A 108 12.54 32.97 22.64
N LEU A 109 13.13 33.79 21.76
CA LEU A 109 14.21 34.74 22.08
C LEU A 109 13.70 36.10 22.57
N HIS A 110 12.42 36.41 22.37
CA HIS A 110 11.77 37.66 22.79
C HIS A 110 10.88 37.51 24.05
N LEU A 111 10.98 36.38 24.76
CA LEU A 111 10.26 36.05 25.99
C LEU A 111 11.25 35.94 27.16
#